data_AF-A0ABD2YUC3-F1
#
_entry.id   AF-A0ABD2YUC3-F1
#
_cell.length_a   1.000
_cell.length_b   1.000
_cell.length_c   1.000
_cell.angle_alpha   90.00
_cell.angle_beta   90.00
_cell.angle_gamma   90.00
#
_symmetry.space_group_name_H-M   'P 1'
#
loop_
_entity.id
_entity.type
_entity.pdbx_description
1 polymer ?
#
loop_
_entity_poly.entity_id
_entity_poly.type
_entity_poly.pdbx_seq_one_letter_code
_entity_poly.pdbx_strand_id
1 'polypeptide(L)'
;MLESSRLEKFQQKLGFQFTLSNSGSTILIFWSFNFSVKTLAMENQVVHLSVDYSSSLEPIFSSNVGAKCTVHEKRVVWDSLLTLLLNIFIVDSWGDFNEILKSSEHLCRSTPDLREMVEFNGRLAECSLLNIPY
;
A
#
# COMPACT_ATOMS: atom_id res chain seq x y z
N MET A 1 9.34 -11.22 -12.80
CA MET A 1 8.03 -11.81 -12.46
C MET A 1 8.30 -13.02 -11.59
N LEU A 2 7.77 -13.05 -10.36
CA LEU A 2 7.87 -14.23 -9.49
C LEU A 2 7.12 -15.38 -10.17
N GLU A 3 7.77 -16.53 -10.31
CA GLU A 3 7.09 -17.69 -10.89
C GLU A 3 5.89 -18.10 -10.02
N SER A 4 4.75 -18.39 -10.64
CA SER A 4 3.51 -18.79 -9.94
C SER A 4 3.76 -19.95 -8.97
N SER A 5 4.63 -20.88 -9.35
CA SER A 5 5.04 -22.03 -8.54
C SER A 5 5.72 -21.64 -7.22
N ARG A 6 6.38 -20.48 -7.16
CA ARG A 6 7.00 -19.96 -5.93
C ARG A 6 5.98 -19.24 -5.07
N LEU A 7 5.05 -18.49 -5.67
CA LEU A 7 4.00 -17.78 -4.93
C LEU A 7 3.09 -18.76 -4.21
N GLU A 8 2.67 -19.83 -4.89
CA GLU A 8 1.86 -20.91 -4.32
C GLU A 8 2.57 -21.62 -3.16
N LYS A 9 3.88 -21.81 -3.25
CA LYS A 9 4.67 -22.36 -2.13
C LYS A 9 4.66 -21.45 -0.91
N PHE A 10 4.74 -20.12 -1.09
CA PHE A 10 4.63 -19.17 0.02
C PHE A 10 3.22 -19.16 0.60
N GLN A 11 2.21 -19.13 -0.26
CA GLN A 11 0.80 -19.21 0.13
C GLN A 11 0.55 -20.44 1.02
N GLN A 12 0.97 -21.63 0.58
CA GLN A 12 0.81 -22.88 1.34
C GLN A 12 1.59 -22.85 2.68
N LYS A 13 2.84 -22.36 2.68
CA LYS A 13 3.65 -22.27 3.89
C LYS A 13 3.08 -21.31 4.92
N LEU A 14 2.47 -20.21 4.48
CA LEU A 14 1.86 -19.21 5.34
C LEU A 14 0.44 -19.58 5.78
N GLY A 15 -0.16 -20.62 5.21
CA GLY A 15 -1.49 -21.12 5.58
C GLY A 15 -2.66 -20.29 5.03
N PHE A 16 -2.43 -19.48 3.99
CA PHE A 16 -3.48 -18.68 3.35
C PHE A 16 -4.13 -19.43 2.17
N GLN A 17 -5.40 -19.15 1.91
CA GLN A 17 -6.16 -19.82 0.84
C GLN A 17 -6.00 -19.12 -0.51
N PHE A 18 -5.66 -17.83 -0.50
CA PHE A 18 -5.58 -17.02 -1.69
C PHE A 18 -4.36 -16.12 -1.66
N THR A 19 -3.90 -15.73 -2.85
CA THR A 19 -2.74 -14.87 -3.02
C THR A 19 -2.86 -14.02 -4.29
N LEU A 20 -2.18 -12.87 -4.26
CA LEU A 20 -2.05 -11.93 -5.37
C LEU A 20 -0.64 -11.35 -5.35
N SER A 21 -0.08 -11.10 -6.53
CA SER A 21 1.14 -10.31 -6.68
C SER A 21 0.97 -9.29 -7.79
N ASN A 22 1.56 -8.12 -7.63
CA ASN A 22 1.62 -7.15 -8.73
C ASN A 22 2.62 -7.59 -9.83
N SER A 23 2.57 -6.91 -10.98
CA SER A 23 3.45 -7.13 -12.14
C SER A 23 4.94 -7.11 -11.82
N GLY A 24 5.35 -6.23 -10.88
CA GLY A 24 6.72 -6.14 -10.37
C GLY A 24 7.11 -7.23 -9.37
N SER A 25 6.13 -7.96 -8.84
CA SER A 25 6.28 -8.90 -7.70
C SER A 25 6.91 -8.26 -6.47
N THR A 26 6.71 -6.96 -6.29
CA THR A 26 7.16 -6.17 -5.13
C THR A 26 6.12 -6.18 -4.02
N ILE A 27 4.85 -6.36 -4.36
CA ILE A 27 3.73 -6.42 -3.43
C ILE A 27 3.14 -7.83 -3.52
N LEU A 28 3.13 -8.53 -2.39
CA LEU A 28 2.50 -9.84 -2.23
C LEU A 28 1.40 -9.72 -1.20
N ILE A 29 0.20 -10.15 -1.57
CA ILE A 29 -0.97 -10.09 -0.71
C ILE A 29 -1.48 -11.52 -0.54
N PHE A 30 -1.76 -11.90 0.70
CA PHE A 30 -2.28 -13.21 1.06
C PHE A 30 -3.50 -13.00 1.96
N TRP A 31 -4.55 -13.78 1.76
CA TRP A 31 -5.75 -13.68 2.58
C TRP A 31 -6.44 -15.03 2.77
N SER A 32 -7.28 -15.07 3.80
CA SER A 32 -8.02 -16.26 4.16
C SER A 32 -9.39 -16.33 3.48
N PHE A 33 -10.01 -17.52 3.47
CA PHE A 33 -11.30 -17.75 2.83
C PHE A 33 -12.48 -16.91 3.35
N ASN A 34 -12.33 -16.31 4.54
CA ASN A 34 -13.34 -15.42 5.13
C ASN A 34 -13.40 -14.03 4.47
N PHE A 35 -12.44 -13.71 3.60
CA PHE A 35 -12.36 -12.44 2.90
C PHE A 35 -12.59 -12.64 1.40
N SER A 36 -13.49 -11.84 0.82
CA SER A 36 -13.62 -11.69 -0.62
C SER A 36 -12.82 -10.46 -1.05
N VAL A 37 -11.84 -10.66 -1.91
CA VAL A 37 -10.92 -9.60 -2.34
C VAL A 37 -11.08 -9.38 -3.83
N LYS A 38 -11.40 -8.14 -4.21
CA LYS A 38 -11.47 -7.71 -5.61
C LYS A 38 -10.37 -6.68 -5.89
N THR A 39 -9.56 -6.95 -6.90
CA THR A 39 -8.56 -5.98 -7.38
C THR A 39 -9.27 -4.88 -8.18
N LEU A 40 -9.06 -3.63 -7.78
CA LEU A 40 -9.58 -2.45 -8.46
C LEU A 40 -8.52 -1.78 -9.33
N ALA A 41 -7.27 -1.73 -8.83
CA ALA A 41 -6.12 -1.29 -9.60
C ALA A 41 -4.88 -2.11 -9.22
N MET A 42 -4.04 -2.38 -10.21
CA MET A 42 -2.78 -3.08 -10.03
C MET A 42 -1.68 -2.38 -10.82
N GLU A 43 -0.82 -1.68 -10.11
CA GLU A 43 0.31 -0.94 -10.64
C GLU A 43 1.63 -1.51 -10.10
N ASN A 44 2.75 -1.02 -10.63
CA ASN A 44 4.08 -1.50 -10.22
C ASN A 44 4.44 -1.19 -8.76
N GLN A 45 3.84 -0.16 -8.16
CA GLN A 45 4.14 0.30 -6.80
C GLN A 45 2.89 0.40 -5.90
N VAL A 46 1.69 0.17 -6.44
CA VAL A 46 0.41 0.24 -5.71
C VAL A 46 -0.51 -0.90 -6.15
N VAL A 47 -1.15 -1.57 -5.19
CA VAL A 47 -2.26 -2.49 -5.43
C VAL A 47 -3.45 -2.00 -4.63
N HIS A 48 -4.53 -1.63 -5.32
CA HIS A 48 -5.75 -1.15 -4.70
C HIS A 48 -6.84 -2.22 -4.75
N LEU A 49 -7.39 -2.54 -3.59
CA LEU A 49 -8.31 -3.65 -3.36
C LEU A 49 -9.61 -3.16 -2.73
N SER A 50 -10.71 -3.82 -3.10
CA SER A 50 -11.92 -3.89 -2.29
C SER A 50 -11.87 -5.19 -1.49
N VAL A 51 -12.06 -5.10 -0.18
CA VAL A 51 -12.02 -6.23 0.74
C VAL A 51 -13.37 -6.31 1.45
N ASP A 52 -14.11 -7.36 1.15
CA ASP A 52 -15.36 -7.71 1.81
C ASP A 52 -15.10 -8.78 2.86
N TYR A 53 -15.59 -8.56 4.07
CA TYR A 53 -15.66 -9.58 5.11
C TYR A 53 -17.12 -10.00 5.27
N SER A 54 -17.40 -11.29 5.40
CA SER A 54 -18.78 -11.82 5.35
C SER A 54 -19.74 -11.22 6.40
N SER A 55 -19.23 -10.53 7.42
CA SER A 55 -20.04 -9.84 8.44
C SER A 55 -19.98 -8.31 8.38
N SER A 56 -19.30 -7.70 7.39
CA SER A 56 -19.30 -6.24 7.20
C SER A 56 -20.48 -5.83 6.32
N LEU A 57 -21.06 -4.66 6.60
CA LEU A 57 -22.13 -4.08 5.78
C LEU A 57 -21.59 -3.46 4.49
N GLU A 58 -20.35 -2.99 4.53
CA GLU A 58 -19.68 -2.31 3.42
C GLU A 58 -18.28 -2.90 3.20
N PRO A 59 -17.75 -2.86 1.96
CA PRO A 59 -16.35 -3.18 1.69
C PRO A 59 -15.42 -2.18 2.36
N ILE A 60 -14.26 -2.65 2.78
CA ILE A 60 -13.11 -1.81 3.11
C ILE A 60 -12.21 -1.73 1.89
N PHE A 61 -11.81 -0.51 1.52
CA PHE A 61 -10.84 -0.32 0.46
C PHE A 61 -9.43 -0.31 1.05
N SER A 62 -8.48 -0.91 0.34
CA SER A 62 -7.11 -1.02 0.80
C SER A 62 -6.11 -0.72 -0.30
N SER A 63 -5.25 0.27 -0.06
CA SER A 63 -4.14 0.62 -0.94
C SER A 63 -2.83 0.08 -0.38
N ASN A 64 -2.26 -0.92 -1.07
CA ASN A 64 -1.03 -1.58 -0.65
C ASN A 64 0.12 -1.01 -1.46
N VAL A 65 1.11 -0.41 -0.78
CA VAL A 65 2.16 0.41 -1.37
C VAL A 65 3.53 -0.25 -1.21
N GLY A 66 4.29 -0.29 -2.30
CA GLY A 66 5.70 -0.64 -2.33
C GLY A 66 6.45 0.37 -3.18
N ALA A 67 6.63 1.57 -2.62
CA ALA A 67 7.29 2.68 -3.30
C ALA A 67 8.79 2.41 -3.46
N LYS A 68 9.38 2.88 -4.55
CA LYS A 68 10.83 2.90 -4.76
C LYS A 68 11.46 4.06 -4.00
N CYS A 69 12.78 4.01 -3.83
CA CYS A 69 13.51 5.00 -3.03
C CYS A 69 13.77 6.34 -3.73
N THR A 70 13.49 6.47 -5.03
CA THR A 70 13.77 7.73 -5.75
C THR A 70 12.58 8.68 -5.70
N VAL A 71 12.84 9.97 -5.53
CA VAL A 71 11.81 11.02 -5.40
C VAL A 71 10.79 11.00 -6.54
N HIS A 72 11.25 10.86 -7.78
CA HIS A 72 10.37 10.86 -8.94
C HIS A 72 9.43 9.65 -8.92
N GLU A 73 9.93 8.48 -8.52
CA GLU A 73 9.12 7.25 -8.47
C GLU A 73 8.17 7.24 -7.27
N LYS A 74 8.54 7.87 -6.14
CA LYS A 74 7.63 8.10 -5.00
C LYS A 74 6.45 8.99 -5.40
N ARG A 75 6.68 10.06 -6.15
CA ARG A 75 5.60 10.95 -6.63
C ARG A 75 4.55 10.22 -7.47
N VAL A 76 4.98 9.26 -8.31
CA VAL A 76 4.06 8.42 -9.08
C VAL A 76 3.09 7.68 -8.16
N VAL A 77 3.57 7.15 -7.02
CA VAL A 77 2.69 6.50 -6.03
C VAL A 77 1.67 7.48 -5.47
N TRP A 78 2.11 8.69 -5.11
CA TRP A 78 1.24 9.69 -4.51
C TRP A 78 0.14 10.16 -5.46
N ASP A 79 0.48 10.39 -6.73
CA ASP A 79 -0.49 10.77 -7.76
C ASP A 79 -1.48 9.62 -8.05
N SER A 80 -1.01 8.36 -8.04
CA SER A 80 -1.89 7.19 -8.14
C SER A 80 -2.85 7.10 -6.95
N LEU A 81 -2.37 7.28 -5.71
CA LEU A 81 -3.23 7.27 -4.52
C LEU A 81 -4.28 8.36 -4.59
N LEU A 82 -3.92 9.60 -4.95
CA LEU A 82 -4.89 10.69 -5.09
C LEU A 82 -6.01 10.34 -6.07
N THR A 83 -5.66 9.70 -7.20
CA THR A 83 -6.61 9.26 -8.22
C THR A 83 -7.51 8.12 -7.71
N LEU A 84 -6.91 7.14 -7.04
CA LEU A 84 -7.61 5.93 -6.58
C LEU A 84 -8.54 6.20 -5.40
N LEU A 85 -8.17 7.13 -4.52
CA LEU A 85 -8.91 7.45 -3.31
C LEU A 85 -10.02 8.49 -3.54
N LEU A 86 -10.12 9.03 -4.76
CA LEU A 86 -11.15 9.98 -5.13
C LEU A 86 -12.55 9.35 -4.95
N ASN A 87 -13.36 9.93 -4.05
CA ASN A 87 -14.71 9.47 -3.68
C ASN A 87 -14.78 8.17 -2.86
N ILE A 88 -13.68 7.72 -2.25
CA ILE A 88 -13.71 6.60 -1.31
C ILE A 88 -13.80 7.12 0.12
N PHE A 89 -14.82 6.68 0.87
CA PHE A 89 -15.08 7.15 2.22
C PHE A 89 -14.31 6.40 3.31
N ILE A 90 -14.04 5.11 3.10
CA ILE A 90 -13.34 4.24 4.06
C ILE A 90 -12.23 3.53 3.33
N VAL A 91 -11.00 3.96 3.58
CA VAL A 91 -9.80 3.38 2.98
C VAL A 91 -8.67 3.30 4.00
N ASP A 92 -7.96 2.19 3.97
CA ASP A 92 -6.65 2.08 4.59
C ASP A 92 -5.54 2.10 3.52
N SER A 93 -4.36 2.52 3.93
CA SER A 93 -3.18 2.55 3.08
C SER A 93 -1.99 2.02 3.85
N TRP A 94 -1.40 0.94 3.36
CA TRP A 94 -0.37 0.18 4.06
C TRP A 94 0.85 -0.03 3.17
N GLY A 95 2.01 -0.18 3.80
CA GLY A 95 3.22 -0.64 3.12
C GLY A 95 4.40 0.29 3.29
N ASP A 96 5.34 0.21 2.36
CA ASP A 96 6.57 0.98 2.40
C ASP A 96 6.48 2.16 1.43
N PHE A 97 6.40 3.37 1.99
CA PHE A 97 6.38 4.62 1.24
C PHE A 97 7.77 5.17 0.96
N ASN A 98 8.82 4.58 1.53
CA ASN A 98 10.21 5.05 1.48
C ASN A 98 10.36 6.55 1.83
N GLU A 99 9.55 7.02 2.77
CA GLU A 99 9.55 8.38 3.27
C GLU A 99 9.12 8.41 4.74
N ILE A 100 9.66 9.38 5.48
CA ILE A 100 9.28 9.60 6.88
C ILE A 100 8.28 10.75 7.00
N LEU A 101 7.37 10.65 7.96
CA LEU A 101 6.38 11.67 8.26
C LEU A 101 6.95 12.74 9.20
N LYS A 102 7.78 12.32 10.15
CA LYS A 102 8.33 13.18 11.20
C LYS A 102 9.83 12.94 11.33
N SER A 103 10.56 14.01 11.63
CA SER A 103 12.01 13.93 11.82
C SER A 103 12.40 13.04 12.98
N SER A 104 11.50 12.87 13.97
CA SER A 104 11.66 11.95 15.10
C SER A 104 11.70 10.47 14.69
N GLU A 105 11.21 10.12 13.50
CA GLU A 105 11.29 8.75 12.97
C GLU A 105 12.68 8.43 12.42
N HIS A 106 13.49 9.46 12.15
CA HIS A 106 14.85 9.31 11.63
C HIS A 106 15.85 9.11 12.77
N LEU A 107 16.26 7.87 12.98
CA LEU A 107 17.24 7.51 14.02
C LEU A 107 18.70 7.72 13.58
N CYS A 108 18.92 8.04 12.31
CA CYS A 108 20.26 8.20 11.75
C CYS A 108 20.87 9.57 12.08
N ARG A 109 22.21 9.62 12.07
CA ARG A 109 22.96 10.87 12.35
C ARG A 109 22.89 11.90 11.21
N SER A 110 22.44 11.50 10.02
CA SER A 110 22.23 12.42 8.90
C SER A 110 20.96 13.24 9.11
N THR A 111 20.95 14.47 8.61
CA THR A 111 19.74 15.29 8.59
C THR A 111 18.75 14.71 7.58
N PRO A 112 17.48 14.46 7.94
CA PRO A 112 16.47 14.06 6.98
C PRO A 112 16.17 15.20 5.98
N ASP A 113 15.75 14.85 4.77
CA ASP A 113 15.35 15.85 3.78
C ASP A 113 13.97 16.42 4.15
N LEU A 114 13.98 17.59 4.79
CA LEU A 114 12.76 18.27 5.23
C LEU A 114 11.84 18.64 4.05
N ARG A 115 12.36 18.81 2.83
CA ARG A 115 11.54 19.17 1.67
C ARG A 115 10.73 17.99 1.19
N GLU A 116 11.36 16.82 1.09
CA GLU A 116 10.66 15.58 0.72
C GLU A 116 9.61 15.21 1.77
N MET A 117 9.93 15.36 3.05
CA MET A 117 8.96 15.14 4.13
C MET A 117 7.75 16.09 4.04
N VAL A 118 7.98 17.39 3.85
CA VAL A 118 6.89 18.38 3.74
C VAL A 118 6.01 18.09 2.52
N GLU A 119 6.64 17.74 1.40
CA GLU A 119 5.91 17.35 0.19
C GLU A 119 5.05 16.11 0.45
N PHE A 120 5.62 15.05 1.04
CA PHE A 120 4.90 13.82 1.33
C PHE A 120 3.72 14.04 2.28
N ASN A 121 3.92 14.81 3.36
CA ASN A 121 2.83 15.18 4.26
C ASN A 121 1.72 15.96 3.53
N GLY A 122 2.09 16.86 2.61
CA GLY A 122 1.14 17.57 1.74
C GLY A 122 0.31 16.61 0.89
N ARG A 123 0.94 15.61 0.28
CA ARG A 123 0.24 14.61 -0.54
C ARG A 123 -0.69 13.70 0.25
N LEU A 124 -0.29 13.29 1.46
CA LEU A 124 -1.18 12.52 2.33
C LEU A 124 -2.41 13.35 2.74
N ALA A 125 -2.23 14.64 3.02
CA ALA A 125 -3.33 15.54 3.31
C ALA A 125 -4.27 15.72 2.11
N GLU A 126 -3.76 15.83 0.88
CA GLU A 126 -4.56 15.85 -0.34
C GLU A 126 -5.40 14.57 -0.51
N CYS A 127 -4.84 13.42 -0.10
CA CYS A 127 -5.54 12.13 -0.08
C CYS A 127 -6.48 11.95 1.12
N SER A 128 -6.59 12.95 2.02
CA SER A 128 -7.29 12.84 3.29
C SER A 128 -6.84 11.65 4.16
N LEU A 129 -5.60 11.20 3.99
CA LEU A 129 -5.01 10.11 4.76
C LEU A 129 -4.42 10.66 6.06
N LEU A 130 -4.65 9.94 7.15
CA LEU A 130 -4.07 10.23 8.46
C LEU A 130 -3.18 9.07 8.89
N ASN A 131 -2.05 9.41 9.51
CA ASN A 131 -1.20 8.40 10.12
C ASN A 131 -1.91 7.80 11.35
N ILE A 132 -2.07 6.49 11.38
CA ILE A 132 -2.60 5.77 12.53
C ILE A 132 -1.41 5.44 13.45
N PRO A 133 -1.32 6.03 14.65
CA PRO A 133 -0.23 5.74 15.57
C PRO A 133 -0.30 4.27 16.04
N TYR A 134 0.87 3.64 16.14
CA TYR A 134 1.06 2.31 16.73
C TYR A 134 1.23 2.39 18.25
#